data_AF-A0A942U925-F1
#
_entry.id   AF-A0A942U925-F1
#
_cell.length_a   1.000
_cell.length_b   1.000
_cell.length_c   1.000
_cell.angle_alpha   90.00
_cell.angle_beta   90.00
_cell.angle_gamma   90.00
#
_symmetry.space_group_name_H-M   'P 1'
#
loop_
_entity.id
_entity.type
_entity.pdbx_description
1 polymer ?
#
loop_
_entity_poly.entity_id
_entity_poly.type
_entity_poly.pdbx_seq_one_letter_code
_entity_poly.pdbx_strand_id
1 'polypeptide(L)'
;MNKTEIIARRILGWKLNRWDRWYDFEKGIFIPVDEFQPDQNLEHAMLIVERLKELGFTYKTAGARQACFNDVCETGNTLAAAITEAAFAIADNSSVPDEWL
;
A
#
# COMPACT_ATOMS: atom_id res chain seq x y z
N MET A 1 6.87 -9.58 -8.17
CA MET A 1 6.89 -8.87 -6.87
C MET A 1 5.52 -9.05 -6.23
N ASN A 2 5.41 -9.30 -4.93
CA ASN A 2 4.11 -9.41 -4.24
C ASN A 2 3.45 -8.02 -4.19
N LYS A 3 2.12 -7.94 -4.28
CA LYS A 3 1.30 -6.75 -4.00
C LYS A 3 1.79 -5.92 -2.80
N THR A 4 1.97 -6.56 -1.64
CA THR A 4 2.43 -5.90 -0.42
C THR A 4 3.80 -5.25 -0.61
N GLU A 5 4.70 -5.91 -1.34
CA GLU A 5 6.04 -5.40 -1.61
C GLU A 5 5.98 -4.20 -2.57
N ILE A 6 5.14 -4.25 -3.60
CA ILE A 6 4.91 -3.13 -4.51
C ILE A 6 4.38 -1.91 -3.75
N ILE A 7 3.40 -2.11 -2.86
CA ILE A 7 2.84 -1.03 -2.03
C ILE A 7 3.89 -0.47 -1.06
N ALA A 8 4.61 -1.34 -0.35
CA ALA A 8 5.65 -0.94 0.60
C ALA A 8 6.69 -0.04 -0.06
N ARG A 9 7.11 -0.40 -1.28
CA ARG A 9 8.14 0.33 -2.01
C ARG A 9 7.64 1.58 -2.72
N ARG A 10 6.51 1.49 -3.43
CA ARG A 10 6.04 2.57 -4.32
C ARG A 10 5.13 3.58 -3.63
N ILE A 11 4.41 3.19 -2.59
CA ILE A 11 3.51 4.09 -1.84
C ILE A 11 4.15 4.50 -0.52
N LEU A 12 4.58 3.52 0.28
CA LEU A 12 5.15 3.80 1.61
C LEU A 12 6.61 4.25 1.55
N GLY A 13 7.30 4.07 0.41
CA GLY A 13 8.68 4.50 0.22
C GLY A 13 9.71 3.67 1.00
N TRP A 14 9.30 2.52 1.56
CA TRP A 14 10.21 1.63 2.29
C TRP A 14 11.14 0.93 1.31
N LYS A 15 12.43 0.85 1.65
CA LYS A 15 13.40 0.15 0.79
C LYS A 15 13.63 -1.26 1.30
N LEU A 16 13.87 -2.18 0.36
CA LEU A 16 14.31 -3.52 0.71
C LEU A 16 15.67 -3.44 1.42
N ASN A 17 15.72 -3.93 2.65
CA ASN A 17 16.96 -4.00 3.42
C ASN A 17 17.56 -5.40 3.37
N ARG A 18 16.70 -6.42 3.51
CA ARG A 18 17.01 -7.84 3.40
C ARG A 18 15.77 -8.56 2.85
N TRP A 19 15.92 -9.78 2.35
CA TRP A 19 14.82 -10.61 1.83
C TRP A 19 13.61 -10.75 2.77
N ASP A 20 13.80 -10.61 4.10
CA ASP A 20 12.76 -10.69 5.14
C ASP A 20 12.36 -9.33 5.73
N ARG A 21 12.90 -8.21 5.21
CA ARG A 21 12.74 -6.91 5.87
C ARG A 21 12.86 -5.68 4.98
N TRP A 22 11.97 -4.73 5.20
CA TRP A 22 12.08 -3.36 4.69
C TRP A 22 12.64 -2.38 5.72
N TYR A 23 13.12 -1.23 5.26
CA TYR A 23 13.53 -0.11 6.11
C TYR A 23 12.72 1.15 5.77
N ASP A 24 12.08 1.70 6.79
CA ASP A 24 11.38 2.98 6.75
C ASP A 24 12.36 4.09 7.15
N PHE A 25 12.76 4.91 6.17
CA PHE A 25 13.72 6.00 6.37
C PHE A 25 13.12 7.19 7.12
N GLU A 26 11.80 7.39 7.05
CA GLU A 26 11.14 8.49 7.74
C GLU A 26 11.08 8.21 9.25
N LYS A 27 10.87 6.94 9.62
CA LYS A 27 10.77 6.51 11.02
C LYS A 27 12.06 5.92 11.60
N GLY A 28 13.03 5.59 10.74
CA GLY A 28 14.29 4.96 11.15
C GLY A 28 14.13 3.53 11.68
N ILE A 29 13.07 2.82 11.25
CA ILE A 29 12.73 1.48 11.75
C ILE A 29 12.81 0.41 10.66
N PHE A 30 12.93 -0.82 11.13
CA PHE A 30 13.01 -2.03 10.35
C PHE A 30 11.68 -2.77 10.44
N ILE A 31 11.11 -3.15 9.29
CA ILE A 31 9.76 -3.72 9.21
C ILE A 31 9.84 -5.11 8.57
N PRO A 32 9.69 -6.19 9.36
CA PRO A 32 9.60 -7.55 8.85
C PRO A 32 8.46 -7.71 7.83
N VAL A 33 8.70 -8.51 6.79
CA VAL A 33 7.71 -8.68 5.71
C VAL A 33 6.40 -9.31 6.17
N ASP A 34 6.45 -10.10 7.23
CA ASP A 34 5.33 -10.76 7.87
C ASP A 34 4.57 -9.86 8.86
N GLU A 35 5.18 -8.76 9.32
CA GLU A 35 4.55 -7.79 10.21
C GLU A 35 3.65 -6.79 9.47
N PHE A 36 3.77 -6.65 8.15
CA PHE A 36 2.91 -5.77 7.35
C PHE A 36 1.98 -6.57 6.43
N GLN A 37 0.76 -6.81 6.92
CA GLN A 37 -0.29 -7.59 6.23
C GLN A 37 -1.54 -6.75 5.89
N PRO A 38 -1.47 -5.79 4.94
CA PRO A 38 -2.55 -4.85 4.68
C PRO A 38 -3.83 -5.50 4.13
N ASP A 39 -3.73 -6.65 3.44
CA ASP A 39 -4.91 -7.39 2.97
C ASP A 39 -5.76 -7.98 4.11
N GLN A 40 -5.15 -8.22 5.28
CA GLN A 40 -5.77 -8.93 6.40
C GLN A 40 -6.00 -8.02 7.61
N ASN A 41 -5.17 -6.99 7.79
CA ASN A 41 -5.24 -6.07 8.91
C ASN A 41 -5.65 -4.67 8.44
N LEU A 42 -6.82 -4.22 8.91
CA LEU A 42 -7.35 -2.90 8.56
C LEU A 42 -6.46 -1.75 9.03
N GLU A 43 -5.79 -1.86 10.17
CA GLU A 43 -4.86 -0.83 10.66
C GLU A 43 -3.69 -0.64 9.69
N HIS A 44 -3.14 -1.74 9.18
CA HIS A 44 -2.09 -1.71 8.16
C HIS A 44 -2.61 -1.13 6.84
N ALA A 45 -3.82 -1.50 6.42
CA ALA A 45 -4.45 -0.92 5.24
C ALA A 45 -4.64 0.61 5.40
N MET A 46 -5.00 1.08 6.59
CA MET A 46 -5.18 2.50 6.85
C MET A 46 -3.86 3.29 6.79
N LEU A 47 -2.70 2.68 7.07
CA LEU A 47 -1.40 3.34 6.82
C LEU A 47 -1.22 3.70 5.33
N ILE A 48 -1.70 2.84 4.43
CA ILE A 48 -1.69 3.10 2.98
C ILE A 48 -2.63 4.26 2.65
N VAL A 49 -3.81 4.30 3.26
CA VAL A 49 -4.79 5.37 3.08
C VAL A 49 -4.19 6.72 3.47
N GLU A 50 -3.57 6.81 4.65
CA GLU A 50 -2.96 8.05 5.12
C GLU A 50 -1.81 8.48 4.21
N ARG A 51 -0.95 7.56 3.79
CA ARG A 51 0.13 7.88 2.85
C ARG A 51 -0.38 8.38 1.50
N LEU A 52 -1.40 7.73 0.93
CA LEU A 52 -1.98 8.17 -0.34
C LEU A 52 -2.66 9.55 -0.21
N LYS A 53 -3.27 9.87 0.94
CA LYS A 53 -3.79 11.22 1.19
C LYS A 53 -2.68 12.27 1.23
N GLU A 54 -1.55 11.98 1.86
CA GLU A 54 -0.36 12.85 1.84
C GLU A 54 0.16 13.09 0.42
N LEU A 55 0.05 12.08 -0.45
CA LEU A 55 0.37 12.17 -1.88
C LEU A 55 -0.72 12.85 -2.73
N GLY A 56 -1.80 13.34 -2.12
CA GLY A 56 -2.86 14.10 -2.78
C GLY A 56 -4.04 13.27 -3.30
N PHE A 57 -4.13 11.99 -2.97
CA PHE A 57 -5.29 11.16 -3.33
C PHE A 57 -6.46 11.40 -2.37
N THR A 58 -7.67 11.42 -2.92
CA THR A 58 -8.90 11.46 -2.14
C THR A 58 -9.39 10.04 -1.88
N TYR A 59 -9.38 9.62 -0.62
CA TYR A 59 -9.94 8.33 -0.21
C TYR A 59 -11.45 8.40 0.00
N LYS A 60 -12.19 7.44 -0.57
CA LYS A 60 -13.62 7.23 -0.36
C LYS A 60 -13.92 5.74 -0.20
N THR A 61 -14.97 5.41 0.52
CA THR A 61 -15.47 4.03 0.63
C THR A 61 -16.97 4.01 0.39
N ALA A 62 -17.44 3.00 -0.33
CA ALA A 62 -18.87 2.70 -0.49
C ALA A 62 -19.23 1.41 0.24
N GLY A 63 -18.94 1.37 1.54
CA GLY A 63 -19.26 0.26 2.43
C GLY A 63 -18.08 -0.68 2.71
N ALA A 64 -18.34 -1.78 3.41
CA ALA A 64 -17.29 -2.61 4.04
C ALA A 64 -16.39 -3.42 3.07
N ARG A 65 -16.56 -3.27 1.75
CA ARG A 65 -15.90 -4.10 0.72
C ARG A 65 -15.45 -3.32 -0.51
N GLN A 66 -15.56 -2.00 -0.51
CA GLN A 66 -15.11 -1.16 -1.62
C GLN A 66 -14.31 0.01 -1.09
N ALA A 67 -13.18 0.29 -1.75
CA ALA A 67 -12.31 1.40 -1.49
C ALA A 67 -11.98 2.10 -2.81
N CYS A 68 -11.97 3.43 -2.78
CA CYS A 68 -11.63 4.26 -3.92
C CYS A 68 -10.58 5.29 -3.52
N PHE A 69 -9.61 5.49 -4.40
CA PHE A 69 -8.66 6.60 -4.37
C PHE A 69 -8.79 7.38 -5.67
N ASN A 70 -9.34 8.60 -5.58
CA ASN A 70 -9.80 9.35 -6.75
C ASN A 70 -10.76 8.50 -7.60
N ASP A 71 -10.38 8.20 -8.85
CA ASP A 71 -11.16 7.41 -9.80
C ASP A 71 -10.78 5.92 -9.81
N VAL A 72 -9.75 5.52 -9.04
CA VAL A 72 -9.34 4.12 -8.91
C VAL A 72 -10.14 3.48 -7.79
N CYS A 73 -11.07 2.60 -8.13
CA CYS A 73 -11.94 1.90 -7.19
C CYS A 73 -11.76 0.40 -7.32
N GLU A 74 -11.53 -0.27 -6.19
CA GLU A 74 -11.43 -1.73 -6.14
C GLU A 74 -12.32 -2.31 -5.04
N THR A 75 -12.58 -3.61 -5.15
CA THR A 75 -13.37 -4.37 -4.18
C THR A 75 -12.54 -5.48 -3.54
N GLY A 76 -12.93 -5.88 -2.34
CA GLY A 76 -12.29 -6.97 -1.61
C GLY A 76 -13.27 -7.69 -0.69
N ASN A 77 -12.84 -8.86 -0.19
CA ASN A 77 -13.64 -9.62 0.79
C ASN A 77 -13.84 -8.85 2.11
N THR A 78 -12.91 -7.96 2.42
CA THR A 78 -12.92 -7.02 3.55
C THR A 78 -12.54 -5.63 3.07
N LEU A 79 -12.74 -4.62 3.92
CA LEU A 79 -12.30 -3.25 3.64
C LEU A 79 -10.76 -3.17 3.52
N ALA A 80 -10.04 -3.93 4.36
CA ALA A 80 -8.58 -4.02 4.32
C ALA A 80 -8.09 -4.53 2.96
N ALA A 81 -8.69 -5.62 2.47
CA ALA A 81 -8.41 -6.14 1.13
C ALA A 81 -8.77 -5.11 0.05
N ALA A 82 -9.95 -4.49 0.12
CA ALA A 82 -10.37 -3.50 -0.89
C ALA A 82 -9.41 -2.30 -0.99
N ILE A 83 -8.95 -1.78 0.15
CA ILE A 83 -7.94 -0.71 0.21
C ILE A 83 -6.64 -1.17 -0.47
N THR A 84 -6.20 -2.38 -0.14
CA THR A 84 -4.93 -2.92 -0.62
C THR A 84 -4.98 -3.20 -2.13
N GLU A 85 -6.10 -3.69 -2.67
CA GLU A 85 -6.32 -3.82 -4.13
C GLU A 85 -6.28 -2.45 -4.83
N ALA A 86 -7.01 -1.45 -4.31
CA ALA A 86 -7.05 -0.12 -4.93
C ALA A 86 -5.67 0.55 -4.92
N ALA A 87 -4.95 0.42 -3.80
CA ALA A 87 -3.59 0.93 -3.68
C ALA A 87 -2.62 0.19 -4.61
N PHE A 88 -2.77 -1.13 -4.75
CA PHE A 88 -1.99 -1.90 -5.71
C PHE A 88 -2.21 -1.44 -7.14
N ALA A 89 -3.46 -1.24 -7.55
CA ALA A 89 -3.79 -0.74 -8.88
C ALA A 89 -3.15 0.63 -9.17
N ILE A 90 -3.07 1.52 -8.16
CA ILE A 90 -2.33 2.79 -8.27
C ILE A 90 -0.83 2.55 -8.43
N ALA A 91 -0.24 1.71 -7.58
CA ALA A 91 1.20 1.48 -7.53
C ALA A 91 1.73 0.75 -8.77
N ASP A 92 0.99 -0.25 -9.25
CA ASP A 92 1.35 -1.09 -10.40
C ASP A 92 1.21 -0.32 -11.73
N ASN A 93 0.22 0.57 -11.82
CA ASN A 93 0.00 1.42 -13.00
C ASN A 93 0.89 2.68 -13.04
N SER A 94 1.77 2.87 -12.04
CA SER A 94 2.78 3.94 -12.08
C SER A 94 3.94 3.53 -12.99
N SER A 95 4.19 4.32 -14.02
CA SER A 95 5.25 4.13 -15.03
C SER A 95 6.68 4.38 -14.49
N VAL A 96 6.90 4.19 -13.19
CA VAL A 96 8.21 4.36 -12.58
C VAL A 96 9.12 3.25 -13.11
N PRO A 97 10.21 3.58 -13.85
CA PRO A 97 11.08 2.59 -14.46
C PRO A 97 11.73 1.70 -13.39
N ASP A 98 11.81 0.40 -13.68
CA ASP A 98 12.44 -0.59 -12.79
C ASP A 98 13.91 -0.27 -12.45
N GLU A 99 14.56 0.61 -13.22
CA GLU A 99 15.93 1.07 -12.98
C GLU A 99 16.09 1.93 -11.72
N TRP A 100 14.98 2.40 -11.14
CA TRP A 100 14.97 3.18 -9.89
C TRP A 100 14.57 2.32 -8.67
N LEU A 101 14.42 1.00 -8.85
CA LEU A 101 14.15 0.02 -7.80
C LEU A 101 15.44 -0.60 -7.23
#